data_AF-A0A524MVU2-F1
#
_entry.id   AF-A0A524MVU2-F1
#
_cell.length_a   1.000
_cell.length_b   1.000
_cell.length_c   1.000
_cell.angle_alpha   90.00
_cell.angle_beta   90.00
_cell.angle_gamma   90.00
#
_symmetry.space_group_name_H-M   'P 1'
#
loop_
_entity.id
_entity.type
_entity.pdbx_description
1 polymer ?
#
loop_
_entity_poly.entity_id
_entity_poly.type
_entity_poly.pdbx_seq_one_letter_code
_entity_poly.pdbx_strand_id
1 'polypeptide(L)'
;MSAFQKERCKQVLDLLHGDGVDVLLLFPGANIAYYTGFPVGLSERLAAAVVPVDGEPYFVVNRLEGELRGLEPWFKHVEIWDEHEDPVRLLADTLMASGYGDGCLGIPEEAPWGWVN
;
A
#
# COMPACT_ATOMS: atom_id res chain seq x y z
N MET A 1 -0.27 -8.97 -17.16
CA MET A 1 -0.34 -9.79 -15.93
C MET A 1 -1.21 -9.15 -14.85
N SER A 2 -1.33 -7.82 -14.81
CA SER A 2 -2.16 -7.02 -13.89
C SER A 2 -3.55 -7.56 -13.52
N ALA A 3 -4.28 -8.16 -14.47
CA ALA A 3 -5.61 -8.71 -14.22
C ALA A 3 -5.64 -9.80 -13.13
N PHE A 4 -4.58 -10.63 -13.04
CA PHE A 4 -4.48 -11.64 -11.99
C PHE A 4 -4.33 -11.00 -10.61
N GLN A 5 -3.41 -10.05 -10.46
CA GLN A 5 -3.20 -9.37 -9.17
C GLN A 5 -4.45 -8.60 -8.72
N LYS A 6 -5.12 -7.90 -9.66
CA LYS A 6 -6.38 -7.21 -9.37
C LYS A 6 -7.46 -8.16 -8.84
N GLU A 7 -7.64 -9.31 -9.49
CA GLU A 7 -8.63 -10.31 -9.07
C GLU A 7 -8.31 -10.88 -7.68
N ARG A 8 -7.05 -11.23 -7.42
CA ARG A 8 -6.62 -11.75 -6.11
C ARG A 8 -6.75 -10.70 -5.02
N CYS A 9 -6.46 -9.44 -5.34
CA CYS A 9 -6.63 -8.33 -4.40
C CYS A 9 -8.12 -8.11 -4.08
N LYS A 10 -8.99 -8.11 -5.08
CA LYS A 10 -10.43 -8.02 -4.87
C LYS A 10 -10.95 -9.11 -3.92
N GLN A 11 -10.53 -10.35 -4.11
CA GLN A 11 -10.97 -11.47 -3.28
C GLN A 11 -10.60 -11.32 -1.80
N VAL A 12 -9.40 -10.79 -1.49
CA VAL A 12 -9.03 -10.54 -0.10
C VAL A 12 -9.77 -9.32 0.48
N LEU A 13 -9.99 -8.27 -0.32
CA LEU A 13 -10.77 -7.10 0.12
C LEU A 13 -12.22 -7.47 0.43
N ASP A 14 -12.86 -8.33 -0.37
CA ASP A 14 -14.22 -8.79 -0.14
C ASP A 14 -14.33 -9.56 1.20
N LEU A 15 -13.30 -10.31 1.60
CA LEU A 15 -13.23 -10.99 2.90
C LEU A 15 -13.02 -9.98 4.04
N LEU A 16 -12.05 -9.07 3.89
CA LEU A 16 -11.70 -8.06 4.88
C LEU A 16 -12.87 -7.09 5.17
N HIS A 17 -13.63 -6.72 4.14
CA HIS A 17 -14.83 -5.91 4.29
C HIS A 17 -15.89 -6.64 5.15
N GLY A 18 -16.02 -7.97 5.01
CA GLY A 18 -16.88 -8.78 5.86
C GLY A 18 -16.47 -8.78 7.34
N ASP A 19 -15.19 -8.55 7.61
CA ASP A 19 -14.61 -8.45 8.96
C ASP A 19 -14.53 -6.99 9.48
N GLY A 20 -15.08 -6.02 8.74
CA GLY A 20 -15.13 -4.62 9.14
C GLY A 20 -13.83 -3.84 8.93
N VAL A 21 -12.95 -4.31 8.04
CA VAL A 21 -11.75 -3.60 7.61
C VAL A 21 -12.07 -2.69 6.43
N ASP A 22 -11.60 -1.44 6.48
CA ASP A 22 -11.84 -0.43 5.45
C ASP A 22 -10.66 -0.29 4.47
N VAL A 23 -9.43 -0.54 4.94
CA VAL A 23 -8.22 -0.37 4.13
C VAL A 23 -7.22 -1.48 4.43
N LEU A 24 -6.70 -2.12 3.38
CA LEU A 24 -5.58 -3.04 3.47
C LEU A 24 -4.27 -2.29 3.17
N LEU A 25 -3.36 -2.28 4.14
CA LEU A 25 -1.99 -1.81 3.96
C LEU A 25 -1.08 -3.00 3.62
N LEU A 26 -0.33 -2.88 2.53
CA LEU A 26 0.65 -3.89 2.11
C LEU A 26 2.04 -3.28 2.13
N PHE A 27 3.00 -4.02 2.68
CA PHE A 27 4.38 -3.59 2.84
C PHE A 27 5.34 -4.46 2.00
N PRO A 28 6.61 -4.04 1.82
CA PRO A 28 7.64 -4.81 1.11
C PRO A 28 7.68 -6.26 1.55
N GLY A 29 7.61 -7.16 0.57
CA GLY A 29 7.46 -8.60 0.82
C GLY A 29 6.59 -9.28 -0.24
N ALA A 30 6.21 -10.53 0.04
CA ALA A 30 5.43 -11.33 -0.90
C ALA A 30 4.03 -10.76 -1.16
N ASN A 31 3.38 -10.21 -0.13
CA ASN A 31 1.99 -9.75 -0.21
C ASN A 31 1.81 -8.56 -1.17
N ILE A 32 2.65 -7.53 -1.08
CA ILE A 32 2.57 -6.38 -1.99
C ILE A 32 2.80 -6.80 -3.45
N ALA A 33 3.79 -7.67 -3.71
CA ALA A 33 4.05 -8.20 -5.05
C ALA A 33 2.87 -9.03 -5.58
N TYR A 34 2.28 -9.87 -4.73
CA TYR A 34 1.19 -10.77 -5.10
C TYR A 34 -0.11 -10.03 -5.43
N TYR A 35 -0.49 -9.04 -4.61
CA TYR A 35 -1.76 -8.33 -4.77
C TYR A 35 -1.68 -7.12 -5.69
N THR A 36 -0.51 -6.52 -5.89
CA THR A 36 -0.38 -5.30 -6.72
C THR A 36 0.36 -5.53 -8.03
N GLY A 37 1.22 -6.56 -8.08
CA GLY A 37 2.16 -6.78 -9.18
C GLY A 37 3.42 -5.91 -9.10
N PHE A 38 3.54 -5.09 -8.06
CA PHE A 38 4.70 -4.25 -7.79
C PHE A 38 5.57 -4.85 -6.66
N PRO A 39 6.64 -5.58 -6.99
CA PRO A 39 7.60 -6.03 -5.99
C PRO A 39 8.44 -4.86 -5.48
N VAL A 40 8.35 -4.62 -4.17
CA VAL A 40 9.23 -3.67 -3.46
C VAL A 40 10.08 -4.45 -2.47
N GLY A 41 11.39 -4.16 -2.48
CA GLY A 41 12.34 -4.76 -1.54
C GLY A 41 12.25 -4.14 -0.16
N LEU A 42 12.54 -4.94 0.88
CA LEU A 42 12.61 -4.44 2.25
C LEU A 42 13.79 -3.47 2.40
N SER A 43 13.53 -2.30 2.97
CA SER A 43 14.55 -1.30 3.30
C SER A 43 14.12 -0.47 4.51
N GLU A 44 14.98 0.45 4.93
CA GLU A 44 14.67 1.51 5.90
C GLU A 44 13.65 2.53 5.38
N ARG A 45 13.48 2.62 4.06
CA ARG A 45 12.53 3.53 3.43
C ARG A 45 11.14 2.92 3.48
N LEU A 46 10.19 3.67 4.05
CA LEU A 46 8.79 3.31 4.00
C LEU A 46 8.34 3.19 2.54
N ALA A 47 7.82 2.01 2.22
CA ALA A 47 7.06 1.77 1.02
C ALA A 47 5.78 1.04 1.42
N ALA A 48 4.66 1.40 0.83
CA ALA A 48 3.40 0.72 1.08
C ALA A 48 2.51 0.77 -0.18
N ALA A 49 1.63 -0.22 -0.31
CA ALA A 49 0.40 -0.06 -1.08
C ALA A 49 -0.76 0.13 -0.11
N VAL A 50 -1.54 1.18 -0.33
CA VAL A 50 -2.78 1.45 0.37
C VAL A 50 -3.91 1.02 -0.54
N VAL A 51 -4.70 0.05 -0.09
CA VAL A 51 -5.78 -0.54 -0.88
C VAL A 51 -7.09 -0.48 -0.09
N PRO A 52 -7.89 0.56 -0.30
CA PRO A 52 -9.22 0.62 0.29
C PRO A 52 -10.13 -0.49 -0.22
N VAL A 53 -11.06 -0.96 0.61
CA VAL A 53 -12.12 -1.90 0.19
C VAL A 53 -13.09 -1.26 -0.80
N ASP A 54 -13.35 0.05 -0.63
CA ASP A 54 -14.13 0.88 -1.53
C ASP A 54 -13.37 2.18 -1.84
N GLY A 55 -12.67 2.22 -2.96
CA GLY A 55 -11.89 3.38 -3.36
C GLY A 55 -10.76 3.06 -4.33
N GLU A 56 -9.98 4.09 -4.68
CA GLU A 56 -8.84 3.94 -5.56
C GLU A 56 -7.56 3.65 -4.76
N PRO A 57 -6.84 2.56 -5.06
CA PRO A 57 -5.59 2.23 -4.39
C PRO A 57 -4.43 3.11 -4.87
N TYR A 58 -3.43 3.23 -4.00
CA TYR A 58 -2.23 4.00 -4.29
C TYR A 58 -1.01 3.42 -3.61
N PHE A 59 0.17 3.73 -4.15
CA PHE A 59 1.44 3.45 -3.50
C PHE A 59 1.91 4.67 -2.71
N VAL A 60 2.60 4.45 -1.61
CA VAL A 60 3.45 5.45 -0.95
C VAL A 60 4.87 4.96 -1.05
N VAL A 61 5.76 5.69 -1.73
CA VAL A 61 7.16 5.27 -1.93
C VAL A 61 8.10 6.47 -1.90
N ASN A 62 9.36 6.21 -1.58
CA ASN A 62 10.40 7.22 -1.68
C ASN A 62 10.65 7.59 -3.16
N ARG A 63 11.02 8.84 -3.44
CA ARG A 63 11.36 9.32 -4.79
C ARG A 63 12.36 8.41 -5.53
N LEU A 64 13.33 7.83 -4.82
CA LEU A 64 14.35 6.95 -5.40
C LEU A 64 13.80 5.58 -5.84
N GLU A 65 12.65 5.16 -5.30
CA GLU A 65 11.95 3.91 -5.61
C GLU A 65 10.77 4.14 -6.58
N GLY A 66 10.51 5.40 -6.98
CA GLY A 66 9.35 5.79 -7.78
C GLY A 66 9.35 5.31 -9.24
N GLU A 67 10.50 4.81 -9.74
CA GLU A 67 10.54 4.21 -11.07
C GLU A 67 9.97 2.78 -11.04
N LEU A 68 8.74 2.63 -11.51
CA LEU A 68 8.11 1.34 -11.79
C LEU A 68 8.83 0.67 -12.98
N ARG A 69 9.98 0.04 -12.73
CA ARG A 69 10.93 -0.56 -13.71
C ARG A 69 10.29 -1.52 -14.74
N GLY A 70 9.57 -1.01 -15.74
CA GLY A 70 8.85 -1.80 -16.74
C GLY A 70 7.70 -2.64 -16.16
N LEU A 71 7.25 -2.32 -14.95
CA LEU A 71 6.16 -3.00 -14.27
C LEU A 71 4.84 -2.29 -14.56
N GLU A 72 3.78 -3.05 -14.77
CA GLU A 72 2.43 -2.53 -15.02
C GLU A 72 1.47 -3.04 -13.93
N PRO A 73 1.55 -2.48 -12.70
CA PRO A 73 0.54 -2.72 -11.67
C PRO A 73 -0.85 -2.28 -12.18
N TRP A 74 -1.90 -2.86 -11.59
CA TRP A 74 -3.28 -2.62 -12.05
C TRP A 74 -3.84 -1.25 -11.63
N PHE A 75 -3.07 -0.49 -10.84
CA PHE A 75 -3.29 0.92 -10.51
C PHE A 75 -1.96 1.68 -10.60
N LYS A 76 -2.04 3.01 -10.79
CA LYS A 76 -0.87 3.86 -11.08
C LYS A 76 -0.71 5.07 -10.17
N HIS A 77 -1.64 5.27 -9.23
CA HIS A 77 -1.52 6.38 -8.30
C HIS A 77 -0.37 6.11 -7.33
N VAL A 78 0.54 7.08 -7.21
CA VAL A 78 1.73 7.01 -6.36
C VAL A 78 1.87 8.33 -5.65
N GLU A 79 1.87 8.28 -4.32
CA GLU A 79 2.33 9.33 -3.43
C GLU A 79 3.84 9.16 -3.21
N ILE A 80 4.59 10.22 -3.47
CA ILE A 80 6.04 10.22 -3.42
C ILE A 80 6.50 11.08 -2.26
N TRP A 81 7.41 10.54 -1.44
CA TRP A 81 8.10 11.30 -0.39
C TRP A 81 9.60 11.43 -0.68
N ASP A 82 10.20 12.51 -0.17
CA ASP A 82 11.62 12.83 -0.22
C ASP A 82 12.33 12.54 1.12
N GLU A 83 13.65 12.29 1.10
CA GLU A 83 14.47 11.88 2.27
C GLU A 83 14.39 12.82 3.50
N HIS A 84 13.89 14.04 3.34
CA HIS A 84 13.73 15.03 4.41
C HIS A 84 12.30 15.09 4.99
N GLU A 85 11.36 14.35 4.39
CA GLU A 85 9.97 14.28 4.80
C GLU A 85 9.76 13.10 5.76
N ASP A 86 8.69 13.17 6.56
CA ASP A 86 8.25 12.06 7.39
C ASP A 86 7.26 11.20 6.59
N PRO A 87 7.66 9.98 6.16
CA PRO A 87 6.81 9.17 5.31
C PRO A 87 5.63 8.54 6.05
N VAL A 88 5.75 8.35 7.38
CA VAL A 88 4.64 7.84 8.20
C VAL A 88 3.58 8.92 8.33
N ARG A 89 4.00 10.17 8.54
CA ARG A 89 3.10 11.33 8.55
C ARG A 89 2.42 11.53 7.21
N LEU A 90 3.16 11.44 6.09
CA LEU A 90 2.57 11.52 4.76
C LEU A 90 1.49 10.44 4.57
N LEU A 91 1.80 9.18 4.90
CA LEU A 91 0.84 8.07 4.81
C LEU A 91 -0.43 8.35 5.63
N ALA A 92 -0.28 8.81 6.88
CA ALA A 92 -1.40 9.13 7.75
C ALA A 92 -2.23 10.30 7.20
N ASP A 93 -1.59 11.38 6.75
CA ASP A 93 -2.25 12.55 6.17
C ASP A 93 -3.03 12.18 4.90
N THR A 94 -2.47 11.33 4.04
CA THR A 94 -3.16 10.84 2.84
C THR A 94 -4.34 9.94 3.18
N LEU A 95 -4.23 9.05 4.17
CA LEU A 95 -5.36 8.24 4.64
C LEU A 95 -6.49 9.11 5.18
N MET A 96 -6.18 10.13 5.99
CA MET A 96 -7.16 11.07 6.52
C MET A 96 -7.82 11.90 5.42
N ALA A 97 -7.05 12.43 4.47
CA ALA A 97 -7.57 13.18 3.34
C ALA A 97 -8.46 12.34 2.42
N SER A 98 -8.20 11.02 2.38
CA SER A 98 -8.98 10.04 1.63
C SER A 98 -10.24 9.55 2.36
N GLY A 99 -10.53 10.08 3.56
CA GLY A 99 -11.72 9.76 4.34
C GLY A 99 -11.58 8.57 5.30
N TYR A 100 -10.37 8.02 5.47
CA TYR A 100 -10.11 6.87 6.34
C TYR A 100 -9.55 7.26 7.72
N GLY A 101 -9.79 8.49 8.17
CA GLY A 101 -9.27 8.97 9.46
C GLY A 101 -9.78 8.19 10.69
N ASP A 102 -11.00 7.67 10.60
CA ASP A 102 -11.62 6.80 11.62
C ASP A 102 -11.77 5.34 11.13
N GLY A 103 -11.11 4.98 10.02
CA GLY A 103 -11.24 3.68 9.37
C GLY A 103 -10.45 2.56 10.07
N CYS A 104 -10.93 1.33 9.92
CA CYS A 104 -10.23 0.13 10.36
C CYS A 104 -9.16 -0.29 9.33
N LEU A 105 -7.90 -0.30 9.74
CA LEU A 105 -6.77 -0.66 8.89
C LEU A 105 -6.38 -2.13 9.11
N GLY A 106 -6.39 -2.91 8.04
CA GLY A 106 -5.83 -4.25 7.98
C GLY A 106 -4.34 -4.20 7.63
N ILE A 107 -3.51 -4.87 8.42
CA ILE A 107 -2.06 -4.92 8.27
C ILE A 107 -1.61 -6.38 8.29
N PRO A 108 -0.73 -6.83 7.36
CA PRO A 108 -0.18 -8.18 7.40
C PRO A 108 0.69 -8.39 8.64
N GLU A 109 0.68 -9.60 9.20
CA GLU A 109 1.48 -9.95 10.39
C GLU A 109 2.99 -9.72 10.14
N GLU A 110 3.44 -9.87 8.90
CA GLU A 110 4.83 -9.69 8.49
C GLU A 110 5.21 -8.22 8.23
N ALA A 111 4.33 -7.26 8.52
CA ALA A 111 4.62 -5.85 8.36
C ALA A 111 5.96 -5.49 9.04
N PRO A 112 6.88 -4.81 8.35
CA PRO A 112 8.18 -4.47 8.91
C PRO A 112 8.01 -3.32 9.90
N TRP A 113 8.04 -3.63 11.19
CA TRP A 113 7.84 -2.65 12.27
C TRP A 113 9.00 -1.66 12.48
N GLY A 114 10.08 -1.78 11.71
CA GLY A 114 11.33 -1.03 11.89
C GLY A 114 11.28 0.46 11.52
N TRP A 115 10.14 1.00 11.11
CA TRP A 115 9.98 2.41 10.70
C TRP A 115 9.30 3.29 11.75
N VAL A 116 8.80 2.70 12.84
CA VAL A 116 8.20 3.44 13.96
C VAL A 116 9.30 3.65 15.00
N ASN A 117 9.85 4.86 15.07
CA ASN A 117 10.73 5.30 16.17
C ASN A 117 9.91 5.95 17.29
#